data_AF-A0A4R0I899-F1
#
_entry.id   AF-A0A4R0I899-F1
#
_cell.length_a   1.000
_cell.length_b   1.000
_cell.length_c   1.000
_cell.angle_alpha   90.00
_cell.angle_beta   90.00
_cell.angle_gamma   90.00
#
_symmetry.space_group_name_H-M   'P 1'
#
loop_
_entity.id
_entity.type
_entity.pdbx_description
1 polymer ?
#
loop_
_entity_poly.entity_id
_entity_poly.type
_entity_poly.pdbx_seq_one_letter_code
_entity_poly.pdbx_strand_id
1 'polypeptide(L)'
;MSAWIPFEAIVTTSHRVEKYGGVALADEALQQIVDALNAGTLPMIGHHDWTQPIRTKDVEATLVTLDDGERGVRMTCLVDERDWDSVGPAYGMSFTTTVKIGRAAGPHPEKDSLNLAADAGWFDDEAIAQAASIMSEVAPVDGGRLLQFSAIDTARVVLEIAYSTVVALGPGIATNAVWDGIKFLLTHRKRRQGFDGLPSRIELSTDLEAGTVIGIIDTSEPEVARHALKAYSKAVEAAAKVQSGRKTVIVWRHGDEDGDWAPLEIPED
;
A
#
# COMPACT_ATOMS: atom_id res chain seq x y z
N MET A 1 -22.29 -16.41 -11.65
CA MET A 1 -21.33 -17.50 -11.38
C MET A 1 -20.16 -17.36 -12.33
N SER A 2 -19.06 -16.78 -11.85
CA SER A 2 -17.75 -16.81 -12.51
C SER A 2 -17.16 -18.22 -12.49
N ALA A 3 -16.32 -18.53 -13.48
CA ALA A 3 -15.50 -19.72 -13.45
C ALA A 3 -14.29 -19.53 -12.52
N TRP A 4 -13.78 -20.63 -11.98
CA TRP A 4 -12.55 -20.68 -11.21
C TRP A 4 -11.48 -21.34 -12.06
N ILE A 5 -10.37 -20.66 -12.31
CA ILE A 5 -9.28 -21.17 -13.15
C ILE A 5 -8.05 -21.51 -12.29
N PRO A 6 -7.34 -22.61 -12.59
CA PRO A 6 -6.10 -22.94 -11.90
C PRO A 6 -5.01 -21.94 -12.23
N PHE A 7 -4.28 -21.53 -11.19
CA PHE A 7 -3.19 -20.58 -11.27
C PHE A 7 -1.98 -21.09 -10.49
N GLU A 8 -0.80 -20.97 -11.09
CA GLU A 8 0.48 -21.25 -10.44
C GLU A 8 1.45 -20.11 -10.73
N ALA A 9 2.16 -19.64 -9.70
CA ALA A 9 3.17 -18.60 -9.86
C ALA A 9 4.30 -18.71 -8.83
N ILE A 10 5.44 -18.09 -9.17
CA ILE A 10 6.44 -17.68 -8.19
C ILE A 10 6.07 -16.28 -7.72
N VAL A 11 5.70 -16.15 -6.44
CA VAL A 11 5.26 -14.90 -5.81
C VAL A 11 6.42 -13.96 -5.54
N THR A 12 7.54 -14.54 -5.13
CA THR A 12 8.76 -13.79 -4.85
C THR A 12 9.94 -14.73 -4.82
N THR A 13 11.15 -14.18 -4.86
CA THR A 13 12.40 -14.93 -4.81
C THR A 13 13.44 -14.22 -3.93
N SER A 14 14.51 -14.93 -3.58
CA SER A 14 15.72 -14.35 -2.96
C SER A 14 16.62 -13.61 -3.95
N HIS A 15 16.26 -13.53 -5.24
CA HIS A 15 17.03 -12.77 -6.22
C HIS A 15 17.22 -11.32 -5.76
N ARG A 16 18.41 -10.79 -6.07
CA ARG A 16 18.72 -9.38 -5.88
C ARG A 16 17.88 -8.52 -6.80
N VAL A 17 17.30 -7.46 -6.25
CA VAL A 17 16.52 -6.50 -7.02
C VAL A 17 17.31 -5.22 -7.24
N GLU A 18 17.75 -5.02 -8.48
CA GLU A 18 18.63 -3.92 -8.88
C GLU A 18 18.03 -2.54 -8.60
N LYS A 19 16.71 -2.37 -8.79
CA LYS A 19 16.05 -1.08 -8.49
C LYS A 19 16.11 -0.69 -7.01
N TYR A 20 16.43 -1.64 -6.13
CA TYR A 20 16.65 -1.41 -4.70
C TYR A 20 18.12 -1.53 -4.30
N GLY A 21 19.05 -1.34 -5.24
CA GLY A 21 20.49 -1.45 -4.96
C GLY A 21 20.95 -2.88 -4.69
N GLY A 22 20.26 -3.87 -5.26
CA GLY A 22 20.62 -5.28 -5.12
C GLY A 22 20.17 -5.94 -3.81
N VAL A 23 19.15 -5.37 -3.14
CA VAL A 23 18.52 -5.98 -1.96
C VAL A 23 17.93 -7.34 -2.35
N ALA A 24 18.20 -8.34 -1.50
CA ALA A 24 17.65 -9.69 -1.57
C ALA A 24 16.84 -9.98 -0.30
N LEU A 25 15.81 -10.81 -0.42
CA LEU A 25 15.04 -11.28 0.73
C LEU A 25 15.76 -12.44 1.41
N ALA A 26 15.73 -12.43 2.75
CA ALA A 26 16.19 -13.55 3.54
C ALA A 26 15.14 -14.69 3.54
N ASP A 27 15.58 -15.92 3.76
CA ASP A 27 14.72 -17.11 3.81
C ASP A 27 13.61 -16.96 4.85
N GLU A 28 13.87 -16.32 5.99
CA GLU A 28 12.87 -16.07 7.02
C GLU A 28 11.74 -15.17 6.50
N ALA A 29 12.08 -14.16 5.68
CA ALA A 29 11.07 -13.28 5.07
C ALA A 29 10.26 -14.03 4.02
N LEU A 30 10.89 -14.92 3.24
CA LEU A 30 10.17 -15.77 2.29
C LEU A 30 9.23 -16.74 3.01
N GLN A 31 9.65 -17.31 4.14
CA GLN A 31 8.81 -18.20 4.94
C GLN A 31 7.62 -17.45 5.56
N GLN A 32 7.81 -16.22 6.03
CA GLN A 32 6.70 -15.39 6.50
C GLN A 32 5.65 -15.15 5.41
N ILE A 33 6.07 -14.99 4.16
CA ILE A 33 5.15 -14.85 3.01
C ILE A 33 4.38 -16.15 2.76
N VAL A 34 5.06 -17.30 2.82
CA VAL A 34 4.41 -18.63 2.74
C VAL A 34 3.34 -18.77 3.81
N ASP A 35 3.69 -18.46 5.06
CA ASP A 35 2.77 -18.59 6.20
C ASP A 35 1.57 -17.64 6.05
N ALA A 36 1.79 -16.41 5.61
CA ALA A 36 0.72 -15.42 5.40
C ALA A 36 -0.23 -15.77 4.24
N LEU A 37 0.29 -16.34 3.14
CA LEU A 37 -0.52 -16.85 2.04
C LEU A 37 -1.40 -18.02 2.48
N ASN A 38 -0.80 -19.02 3.14
CA ASN A 38 -1.52 -20.20 3.62
C ASN A 38 -2.54 -19.85 4.71
N ALA A 39 -2.27 -18.84 5.54
CA ALA A 39 -3.22 -18.34 6.53
C ALA A 39 -4.32 -17.45 5.93
N GLY A 40 -4.24 -17.09 4.64
CA GLY A 40 -5.16 -16.17 3.98
C GLY A 40 -5.09 -14.74 4.52
N THR A 41 -4.00 -14.37 5.20
CA THR A 41 -3.82 -13.02 5.76
C THR A 41 -3.15 -12.07 4.76
N LEU A 42 -2.43 -12.63 3.77
CA LEU A 42 -1.92 -11.86 2.64
C LEU A 42 -2.96 -11.82 1.52
N PRO A 43 -3.54 -10.65 1.21
CA PRO A 43 -4.55 -10.52 0.16
C PRO A 43 -3.94 -10.66 -1.23
N MET A 44 -4.71 -11.26 -2.12
CA MET A 44 -4.37 -11.38 -3.53
C MET A 44 -4.92 -10.15 -4.27
N ILE A 45 -4.01 -9.28 -4.73
CA ILE A 45 -4.36 -8.05 -5.44
C ILE A 45 -3.52 -7.93 -6.72
N GLY A 46 -4.14 -7.47 -7.80
CA GLY A 46 -3.47 -7.19 -9.07
C GLY A 46 -2.50 -6.03 -8.91
N HIS A 47 -1.26 -6.19 -9.35
CA HIS A 47 -0.27 -5.10 -9.47
C HIS A 47 -0.05 -4.21 -8.22
N HIS A 48 -0.22 -4.74 -7.00
CA HIS A 48 -0.21 -3.95 -5.76
C HIS A 48 -1.32 -2.89 -5.65
N ASP A 49 -2.41 -3.14 -6.35
CA ASP A 49 -3.54 -2.24 -6.44
C ASP A 49 -4.72 -2.78 -5.64
N TRP A 50 -5.03 -2.14 -4.52
CA TRP A 50 -6.21 -2.47 -3.73
C TRP A 50 -7.53 -2.26 -4.48
N THR A 51 -7.51 -1.52 -5.60
CA THR A 51 -8.66 -1.37 -6.50
C THR A 51 -8.88 -2.57 -7.41
N GLN A 52 -7.94 -3.54 -7.42
CA GLN A 52 -7.99 -4.75 -8.23
C GLN A 52 -7.84 -6.01 -7.37
N PRO A 53 -8.78 -6.28 -6.44
CA PRO A 53 -8.74 -7.51 -5.66
C PRO A 53 -8.98 -8.73 -6.55
N ILE A 54 -8.24 -9.81 -6.28
CA ILE A 54 -8.40 -11.10 -6.96
C ILE A 54 -8.96 -12.10 -5.95
N ARG A 55 -10.18 -12.58 -6.17
CA ARG A 55 -10.75 -13.67 -5.36
C ARG A 55 -9.97 -14.95 -5.63
N THR A 56 -9.59 -15.62 -4.56
CA THR A 56 -8.88 -16.89 -4.61
C THR A 56 -9.48 -17.91 -3.66
N LYS A 57 -9.35 -19.19 -4.00
CA LYS A 57 -9.62 -20.31 -3.09
C LYS A 57 -8.55 -21.38 -3.24
N ASP A 58 -8.51 -22.28 -2.27
CA ASP A 58 -7.57 -23.41 -2.24
C ASP A 58 -6.11 -22.95 -2.41
N VAL A 59 -5.74 -21.86 -1.73
CA VAL A 59 -4.39 -21.29 -1.78
C VAL A 59 -3.44 -22.22 -1.03
N GLU A 60 -2.40 -22.66 -1.74
CA GLU A 60 -1.27 -23.39 -1.18
C GLU A 60 0.02 -22.68 -1.59
N ALA A 61 0.87 -22.36 -0.62
CA ALA A 61 2.17 -21.76 -0.82
C ALA A 61 3.28 -22.61 -0.19
N THR A 62 4.40 -22.74 -0.88
CA THR A 62 5.57 -23.49 -0.43
C THR A 62 6.87 -22.79 -0.79
N LEU A 63 7.92 -23.02 0.00
CA LEU A 63 9.26 -22.53 -0.28
C LEU A 63 10.03 -23.54 -1.12
N VAL A 64 10.43 -23.15 -2.33
CA VAL A 64 11.12 -24.01 -3.31
C VAL A 64 12.55 -23.51 -3.58
N THR A 65 13.43 -24.40 -4.02
CA THR A 65 14.69 -24.01 -4.65
C THR A 65 14.48 -23.97 -6.16
N LEU A 66 14.90 -22.87 -6.78
CA LEU A 66 14.82 -22.63 -8.22
C LEU A 66 16.00 -23.27 -8.94
N ASP A 67 15.96 -23.30 -10.28
CA ASP A 67 16.97 -23.97 -11.11
C ASP A 67 18.37 -23.34 -10.99
N ASP A 68 18.45 -22.07 -10.60
CA ASP A 68 19.67 -21.32 -10.34
C ASP A 68 20.19 -21.44 -8.89
N GLY A 69 19.47 -22.16 -8.03
CA GLY A 69 19.80 -22.35 -6.62
C GLY A 69 19.22 -21.28 -5.69
N GLU A 70 18.58 -20.23 -6.22
CA GLU A 70 17.86 -19.24 -5.41
C GLU A 70 16.60 -19.85 -4.78
N ARG A 71 16.07 -19.20 -3.74
CA ARG A 71 14.84 -19.60 -3.06
C ARG A 71 13.67 -18.82 -3.64
N GLY A 72 12.51 -19.47 -3.75
CA GLY A 72 11.28 -18.87 -4.25
C GLY A 72 10.06 -19.30 -3.46
N VAL A 73 9.07 -18.42 -3.37
CA VAL A 73 7.73 -18.76 -2.86
C VAL A 73 6.88 -19.19 -4.05
N ARG A 74 6.64 -20.49 -4.18
CA ARG A 74 5.70 -21.03 -5.18
C ARG A 74 4.31 -21.05 -4.57
N MET A 75 3.33 -20.59 -5.32
CA MET A 75 1.92 -20.61 -4.93
C MET A 75 1.08 -21.25 -6.02
N THR A 76 0.13 -22.09 -5.61
CA THR A 76 -0.93 -22.65 -6.43
C THR A 76 -2.28 -22.28 -5.84
N CYS A 77 -3.24 -21.90 -6.66
CA CYS A 77 -4.60 -21.62 -6.20
C CYS A 77 -5.61 -21.71 -7.34
N LEU A 78 -6.88 -21.48 -7.01
CA LEU A 78 -7.92 -21.19 -7.98
C LEU A 78 -8.24 -19.70 -7.92
N VAL A 79 -8.16 -19.00 -9.05
CA VAL A 79 -8.51 -17.57 -9.17
C VAL A 79 -9.85 -17.42 -9.87
N ASP A 80 -10.60 -16.37 -9.51
CA ASP A 80 -11.82 -16.01 -10.22
C ASP A 80 -11.50 -15.47 -11.62
N GLU A 81 -12.12 -16.03 -12.65
CA GLU A 81 -11.86 -15.68 -14.05
C GLU A 81 -12.16 -14.21 -14.35
N ARG A 82 -13.23 -13.63 -13.77
CA ARG A 82 -13.58 -12.22 -14.00
C ARG A 82 -12.54 -11.29 -13.41
N ASP A 83 -12.09 -11.59 -12.19
CA ASP A 83 -11.07 -10.77 -11.53
C ASP A 83 -9.75 -10.86 -12.29
N TRP A 84 -9.37 -12.07 -12.72
CA TRP A 84 -8.17 -12.31 -13.52
C TRP A 84 -8.19 -11.53 -14.83
N ASP A 85 -9.28 -11.63 -15.59
CA ASP A 85 -9.44 -10.91 -16.85
C ASP A 85 -9.44 -9.38 -16.66
N SER A 86 -9.97 -8.90 -15.52
CA SER A 86 -10.01 -7.47 -15.20
C SER A 86 -8.64 -6.87 -14.91
N VAL A 87 -7.74 -7.63 -14.27
CA VAL A 87 -6.36 -7.24 -14.00
C VAL A 87 -5.55 -7.24 -15.30
N GLY A 88 -5.91 -8.11 -16.24
CA GLY A 88 -5.18 -8.30 -17.50
C GLY A 88 -3.98 -9.24 -17.32
N PRO A 89 -3.03 -9.26 -18.28
CA PRO A 89 -1.94 -10.23 -18.28
C PRO A 89 -0.96 -9.97 -17.11
N ALA A 90 -1.26 -10.54 -15.95
CA ALA A 90 -0.39 -10.55 -14.78
C ALA A 90 0.60 -11.72 -14.90
N TYR A 91 1.73 -11.50 -15.55
CA TYR A 91 2.83 -12.47 -15.59
C TYR A 91 3.65 -12.38 -14.30
N GLY A 92 3.07 -12.83 -13.20
CA GLY A 92 3.73 -12.90 -11.89
C GLY A 92 2.91 -12.26 -10.78
N MET A 93 3.22 -12.69 -9.57
CA MET A 93 2.66 -12.15 -8.35
C MET A 93 3.65 -11.14 -7.77
N SER A 94 3.14 -10.04 -7.23
CA SER A 94 3.95 -8.99 -6.64
C SER A 94 3.74 -8.97 -5.12
N PHE A 95 4.79 -8.76 -4.34
CA PHE A 95 4.68 -8.52 -2.88
C PHE A 95 5.32 -7.17 -2.51
N THR A 96 4.87 -6.58 -1.40
CA THR A 96 5.50 -5.39 -0.81
C THR A 96 6.00 -5.69 0.58
N THR A 97 7.13 -5.10 0.96
CA THR A 97 7.61 -5.11 2.34
C THR A 97 8.17 -3.74 2.71
N THR A 98 8.23 -3.46 4.01
CA THR A 98 8.72 -2.19 4.54
C THR A 98 9.96 -2.43 5.39
N VAL A 99 11.02 -1.66 5.14
CA VAL A 99 12.25 -1.66 5.95
C VAL A 99 12.33 -0.36 6.73
N LYS A 100 12.32 -0.42 8.05
CA LYS A 100 12.40 0.78 8.91
C LYS A 100 13.72 1.52 8.71
N ILE A 101 13.64 2.83 8.49
CA ILE A 101 14.79 3.74 8.36
C ILE A 101 15.03 4.48 9.67
N GLY A 102 13.97 4.89 10.37
CA GLY A 102 14.09 5.68 11.59
C GLY A 102 12.75 6.03 12.22
N ARG A 103 12.81 6.81 13.31
CA ARG A 103 11.63 7.34 13.99
C ARG A 103 11.83 8.83 14.29
N ALA A 104 10.88 9.66 13.90
CA ALA A 104 10.77 11.04 14.34
C ALA A 104 9.87 11.08 15.58
N ALA A 105 10.38 11.64 16.69
CA ALA A 105 9.75 11.48 18.00
C ALA A 105 8.40 12.20 18.13
N GLY A 106 8.26 13.39 17.53
CA GLY A 106 7.07 14.23 17.63
C GLY A 106 6.65 14.62 19.05
N PRO A 107 5.48 15.26 19.22
CA PRO A 107 4.88 15.45 20.53
C PRO A 107 4.34 14.11 21.06
N HIS A 108 4.39 13.92 22.37
CA HIS A 108 3.87 12.70 23.02
C HIS A 108 4.45 11.40 22.44
N PRO A 109 5.78 11.18 22.53
CA PRO A 109 6.46 10.00 21.97
C PRO A 109 5.93 8.66 22.46
N GLU A 110 5.19 8.66 23.58
CA GLU A 110 4.51 7.53 24.18
C GLU A 110 3.20 7.11 23.47
N LYS A 111 2.65 7.95 22.58
CA LYS A 111 1.41 7.66 21.85
C LYS A 111 1.67 6.84 20.58
N ASP A 112 0.57 6.34 20.01
CA ASP A 112 0.57 5.65 18.72
C ASP A 112 1.27 6.50 17.65
N SER A 113 2.20 5.88 16.93
CA SER A 113 2.90 6.52 15.81
C SER A 113 2.10 6.43 14.51
N LEU A 114 2.36 7.38 13.62
CA LEU A 114 2.10 7.21 12.19
C LEU A 114 3.19 6.31 11.60
N ASN A 115 2.85 5.45 10.64
CA ASN A 115 3.85 4.76 9.84
C ASN A 115 3.86 5.36 8.43
N LEU A 116 4.99 5.95 8.03
CA LEU A 116 5.21 6.48 6.69
C LEU A 116 6.18 5.57 5.95
N ALA A 117 5.75 4.98 4.84
CA ALA A 117 6.62 4.25 3.94
C ALA A 117 6.50 4.79 2.51
N ALA A 118 7.62 4.93 1.80
CA ALA A 118 7.61 5.37 0.40
C ALA A 118 8.54 4.50 -0.46
N ASP A 119 8.18 4.30 -1.73
CA ASP A 119 8.91 3.41 -2.63
C ASP A 119 10.38 3.85 -2.80
N ALA A 120 11.32 2.99 -2.40
CA ALA A 120 12.76 3.30 -2.44
C ALA A 120 13.31 3.53 -3.86
N GLY A 121 12.64 2.98 -4.88
CA GLY A 121 12.93 3.24 -6.28
C GLY A 121 12.56 4.66 -6.72
N TRP A 122 11.70 5.35 -5.97
CA TRP A 122 11.15 6.67 -6.28
C TRP A 122 11.55 7.77 -5.30
N PHE A 123 11.86 7.41 -4.05
CA PHE A 123 12.20 8.36 -2.99
C PHE A 123 13.47 7.92 -2.29
N ASP A 124 14.37 8.87 -2.02
CA ASP A 124 15.55 8.60 -1.20
C ASP A 124 15.20 8.59 0.29
N ASP A 125 15.98 7.86 1.07
CA ASP A 125 15.84 7.77 2.52
C ASP A 125 15.83 9.13 3.21
N GLU A 126 16.65 10.06 2.73
CA GLU A 126 16.73 11.43 3.23
C GLU A 126 15.39 12.15 3.03
N ALA A 127 14.73 11.93 1.89
CA ALA A 127 13.43 12.51 1.63
C ALA A 127 12.34 11.89 2.50
N ILE A 128 12.39 10.57 2.71
CA ILE A 128 11.46 9.85 3.61
C ILE A 128 11.64 10.32 5.06
N ALA A 129 12.88 10.42 5.53
CA ALA A 129 13.19 10.89 6.88
C ALA A 129 12.77 12.35 7.09
N GLN A 130 12.98 13.22 6.10
CA GLN A 130 12.54 14.62 6.17
C GLN A 130 11.02 14.74 6.17
N ALA A 131 10.31 13.96 5.35
CA ALA A 131 8.86 13.91 5.37
C ALA A 131 8.32 13.42 6.73
N ALA A 132 8.89 12.36 7.28
CA ALA A 132 8.56 11.87 8.62
C ALA A 132 8.80 12.92 9.70
N SER A 133 9.89 13.70 9.59
CA SER A 133 10.19 14.82 10.49
C SER A 133 9.13 15.92 10.42
N ILE A 134 8.71 16.32 9.23
CA ILE A 134 7.63 17.31 9.03
C ILE A 134 6.31 16.82 9.64
N MET A 135 5.93 15.58 9.33
CA MET A 135 4.72 14.97 9.89
C MET A 135 4.80 14.82 11.42
N SER A 136 6.02 14.76 11.97
CA SER A 136 6.21 14.59 13.41
C SER A 136 5.78 15.78 14.25
N GLU A 137 5.45 16.92 13.64
CA GLU A 137 4.87 18.06 14.36
C GLU A 137 3.55 17.71 15.06
N VAL A 138 2.84 16.64 14.65
CA VAL A 138 1.52 16.28 15.18
C VAL A 138 1.47 14.94 15.91
N ALA A 139 2.36 13.99 15.59
CA ALA A 139 2.42 12.67 16.20
C ALA A 139 3.82 12.06 15.99
N PRO A 140 4.25 11.08 16.78
CA PRO A 140 5.46 10.32 16.45
C PRO A 140 5.32 9.63 15.08
N VAL A 141 6.40 9.55 14.29
CA VAL A 141 6.35 8.94 12.95
C VAL A 141 7.48 7.94 12.77
N ASP A 142 7.15 6.69 12.45
CA ASP A 142 8.11 5.70 11.99
C ASP A 142 8.24 5.79 10.47
N GLY A 143 9.45 6.11 9.98
CA GLY A 143 9.76 6.20 8.56
C GLY A 143 10.34 4.89 8.04
N GLY A 144 9.91 4.45 6.85
CA GLY A 144 10.36 3.21 6.22
C GLY A 144 10.54 3.29 4.71
N ARG A 145 11.43 2.45 4.18
CA ARG A 145 11.53 2.15 2.75
C ARG A 145 10.43 1.17 2.40
N LEU A 146 9.61 1.51 1.42
CA LEU A 146 8.71 0.56 0.78
C LEU A 146 9.46 -0.12 -0.36
N LEU A 147 9.51 -1.44 -0.34
CA LEU A 147 10.08 -2.27 -1.39
C LEU A 147 8.95 -2.97 -2.13
N GLN A 148 8.70 -2.54 -3.37
CA GLN A 148 7.65 -3.09 -4.23
C GLN A 148 8.21 -4.02 -5.28
N PHE A 149 7.95 -5.30 -5.15
CA PHE A 149 8.41 -6.29 -6.11
C PHE A 149 7.31 -6.48 -7.16
N SER A 150 7.07 -5.44 -7.96
CA SER A 150 6.05 -5.41 -9.03
C SER A 150 6.67 -5.01 -10.36
N ALA A 151 6.06 -5.51 -11.44
CA ALA A 151 6.32 -5.09 -12.81
C ALA A 151 5.79 -3.68 -13.10
N ILE A 152 4.73 -3.25 -12.39
CA ILE A 152 4.23 -1.89 -12.48
C ILE A 152 5.04 -0.99 -11.54
N ASP A 153 5.58 0.08 -12.11
CA ASP A 153 6.53 0.98 -11.45
C ASP A 153 5.86 2.32 -11.12
N THR A 154 4.91 2.28 -10.19
CA THR A 154 4.18 3.47 -9.72
C THR A 154 4.88 4.05 -8.50
N ALA A 155 5.06 5.38 -8.47
CA ALA A 155 5.56 6.04 -7.27
C ALA A 155 4.51 5.96 -6.16
N ARG A 156 4.79 5.18 -5.12
CA ARG A 156 3.81 4.88 -4.07
C ARG A 156 4.29 5.33 -2.70
N VAL A 157 3.36 5.92 -1.95
CA VAL A 157 3.48 6.32 -0.55
C VAL A 157 2.39 5.62 0.24
N VAL A 158 2.73 4.98 1.34
CA VAL A 158 1.80 4.35 2.28
C VAL A 158 1.90 5.10 3.59
N LEU A 159 0.76 5.54 4.11
CA LEU A 159 0.63 6.21 5.39
C LEU A 159 -0.40 5.47 6.25
N GLU A 160 0.07 4.82 7.30
CA GLU A 160 -0.79 4.19 8.30
C GLU A 160 -1.06 5.17 9.43
N ILE A 161 -2.34 5.35 9.75
CA ILE A 161 -2.84 6.33 10.71
C ILE A 161 -3.71 5.59 11.71
N ALA A 162 -3.32 5.63 13.00
CA ALA A 162 -4.16 5.11 14.07
C ALA A 162 -5.53 5.82 14.09
N TYR A 163 -6.61 5.08 14.34
CA TYR A 163 -7.95 5.67 14.38
C TYR A 163 -8.10 6.77 15.44
N SER A 164 -7.47 6.57 16.61
CA SER A 164 -7.36 7.58 17.67
C SER A 164 -6.80 8.90 17.14
N THR A 165 -5.78 8.82 16.29
CA THR A 165 -5.16 9.94 15.60
C THR A 165 -6.13 10.54 14.59
N VAL A 166 -6.77 9.75 13.71
CA VAL A 166 -7.79 10.27 12.77
C VAL A 166 -8.88 11.10 13.48
N VAL A 167 -9.39 10.62 14.61
CA VAL A 167 -10.41 11.29 15.41
C VAL A 167 -9.87 12.55 16.10
N ALA A 168 -8.70 12.46 16.75
CA ALA A 168 -8.13 13.56 17.52
C ALA A 168 -7.71 14.75 16.64
N LEU A 169 -7.26 14.46 15.42
CA LEU A 169 -6.76 15.45 14.49
C LEU A 169 -7.87 16.31 13.87
N GLY A 170 -9.11 15.79 13.83
CA GLY A 170 -10.25 16.44 13.22
C GLY A 170 -10.00 16.87 11.75
N PRO A 171 -10.82 17.78 11.20
CA PRO A 171 -10.70 18.21 9.81
C PRO A 171 -9.58 19.25 9.53
N GLY A 172 -8.94 19.82 10.56
CA GLY A 172 -8.35 21.17 10.45
C GLY A 172 -6.84 21.31 10.70
N ILE A 173 -6.28 20.66 11.72
CA ILE A 173 -4.93 21.01 12.21
C ILE A 173 -3.88 20.02 11.72
N ALA A 174 -4.17 18.72 11.80
CA ALA A 174 -3.17 17.71 11.41
C ALA A 174 -3.03 17.50 9.92
N THR A 175 -4.07 17.86 9.18
CA THR A 175 -4.01 17.77 7.74
C THR A 175 -2.88 18.62 7.19
N ASN A 176 -2.45 19.70 7.86
CA ASN A 176 -1.35 20.53 7.36
C ASN A 176 0.02 19.85 7.47
N ALA A 177 0.42 19.33 8.64
CA ALA A 177 1.72 18.67 8.79
C ALA A 177 1.80 17.35 8.01
N VAL A 178 0.73 16.55 8.04
CA VAL A 178 0.62 15.33 7.23
C VAL A 178 0.69 15.66 5.75
N TRP A 179 -0.05 16.67 5.30
CA TRP A 179 0.01 17.16 3.93
C TRP A 179 1.38 17.67 3.55
N ASP A 180 2.03 18.47 4.39
CA ASP A 180 3.33 19.06 4.09
C ASP A 180 4.40 17.97 3.95
N GLY A 181 4.33 16.90 4.76
CA GLY A 181 5.18 15.72 4.58
C GLY A 181 4.91 14.97 3.26
N ILE A 182 3.65 14.74 2.91
CA ILE A 182 3.28 14.09 1.62
C ILE A 182 3.71 14.96 0.44
N LYS A 183 3.40 16.25 0.48
CA LYS A 183 3.79 17.24 -0.52
C LYS A 183 5.31 17.26 -0.69
N PHE A 184 6.06 17.22 0.41
CA PHE A 184 7.51 17.14 0.37
C PHE A 184 7.98 15.90 -0.41
N LEU A 185 7.41 14.72 -0.15
CA LEU A 185 7.73 13.52 -0.94
C LEU A 185 7.41 13.73 -2.42
N LEU A 186 6.20 14.18 -2.74
CA LEU A 186 5.75 14.37 -4.13
C LEU A 186 6.66 15.33 -4.91
N THR A 187 7.23 16.36 -4.26
CA THR A 187 8.17 17.29 -4.90
C THR A 187 9.62 16.81 -4.94
N HIS A 188 9.98 15.81 -4.13
CA HIS A 188 11.31 15.19 -4.08
C HIS A 188 11.36 13.79 -4.71
N ARG A 189 10.34 13.45 -5.50
CA ARG A 189 10.30 12.23 -6.31
C ARG A 189 11.46 12.21 -7.31
N LYS A 190 12.21 11.11 -7.36
CA LYS A 190 13.23 10.86 -8.38
C LYS A 190 12.62 10.88 -9.78
N ARG A 191 13.32 11.49 -10.74
CA ARG A 191 12.96 11.37 -12.15
C ARG A 191 13.44 10.03 -12.70
N ARG A 192 12.60 9.36 -13.48
CA ARG A 192 12.92 8.08 -14.11
C ARG A 192 12.49 8.12 -15.57
N GLN A 193 13.43 7.82 -16.45
CA GLN A 193 13.22 7.91 -17.89
C GLN A 193 12.02 7.05 -18.32
N GLY A 194 11.06 7.66 -19.01
CA GLY A 194 9.86 6.97 -19.51
C GLY A 194 8.69 6.90 -18.52
N PHE A 195 8.87 7.42 -17.29
CA PHE A 195 7.83 7.41 -16.24
C PHE A 195 7.49 8.82 -15.74
N ASP A 196 8.04 9.85 -16.38
CA ASP A 196 7.73 11.25 -16.12
C ASP A 196 6.26 11.51 -16.49
N GLY A 197 5.43 11.88 -15.52
CA GLY A 197 4.01 12.16 -15.71
C GLY A 197 3.06 11.03 -15.28
N LEU A 198 3.57 9.87 -14.86
CA LEU A 198 2.72 8.88 -14.19
C LEU A 198 2.25 9.41 -12.82
N PRO A 199 0.98 9.18 -12.44
CA PRO A 199 0.49 9.59 -11.13
C PRO A 199 1.30 8.92 -10.01
N SER A 200 1.36 9.59 -8.87
CA SER A 200 1.77 8.96 -7.63
C SER A 200 0.55 8.35 -6.96
N ARG A 201 0.72 7.16 -6.37
CA ARG A 201 -0.29 6.51 -5.53
C ARG A 201 -0.02 6.83 -4.06
N ILE A 202 -1.02 7.34 -3.36
CA ILE A 202 -1.00 7.53 -1.91
C ILE A 202 -2.03 6.59 -1.32
N GLU A 203 -1.58 5.71 -0.42
CA GLU A 203 -2.44 4.80 0.32
C GLU A 203 -2.50 5.22 1.77
N LEU A 204 -3.72 5.39 2.26
CA LEU A 204 -4.02 5.70 3.64
C LEU A 204 -4.59 4.45 4.28
N SER A 205 -3.98 3.94 5.34
CA SER A 205 -4.51 2.79 6.08
C SER A 205 -4.94 3.24 7.47
N THR A 206 -6.14 2.84 7.89
CA THR A 206 -6.64 3.11 9.24
C THR A 206 -7.28 1.85 9.81
N ASP A 207 -6.66 1.30 10.84
CA ASP A 207 -7.21 0.18 11.59
C ASP A 207 -8.28 0.67 12.56
N LEU A 208 -9.45 0.03 12.47
CA LEU A 208 -10.61 0.21 13.33
C LEU A 208 -10.83 -1.08 14.11
N GLU A 209 -11.64 -1.02 15.18
CA GLU A 209 -12.06 -2.22 15.91
C GLU A 209 -12.79 -3.22 15.01
N ALA A 210 -13.53 -2.73 13.99
CA ALA A 210 -14.33 -3.53 13.07
C ALA A 210 -13.59 -3.93 11.78
N GLY A 211 -12.31 -3.63 11.62
CA GLY A 211 -11.54 -3.92 10.41
C GLY A 211 -10.67 -2.74 9.96
N THR A 212 -10.12 -2.79 8.74
CA THR A 212 -9.24 -1.73 8.22
C THR A 212 -9.92 -0.97 7.10
N VAL A 213 -9.76 0.35 7.07
CA VAL A 213 -10.12 1.20 5.92
C VAL A 213 -8.85 1.54 5.14
N ILE A 214 -8.88 1.34 3.83
CA ILE A 214 -7.79 1.65 2.91
C ILE A 214 -8.29 2.73 1.94
N GLY A 215 -7.75 3.94 2.05
CA GLY A 215 -7.98 5.04 1.13
C GLY A 215 -6.93 5.08 0.01
N ILE A 216 -7.35 5.08 -1.24
CA ILE A 216 -6.47 5.20 -2.42
C ILE A 216 -6.65 6.56 -3.08
N ILE A 217 -5.53 7.25 -3.31
CA ILE A 217 -5.46 8.50 -4.08
C ILE A 217 -4.41 8.30 -5.18
N ASP A 218 -4.85 8.33 -6.44
CA ASP A 218 -3.95 8.38 -7.59
C ASP A 218 -3.98 9.79 -8.18
N THR A 219 -2.83 10.47 -8.16
CA THR A 219 -2.77 11.84 -8.69
C THR A 219 -1.37 12.26 -9.13
N SER A 220 -1.30 13.08 -10.18
CA SER A 220 -0.12 13.87 -10.55
C SER A 220 -0.16 15.29 -9.97
N GLU A 221 -1.29 15.69 -9.38
CA GLU A 221 -1.58 17.03 -8.91
C GLU A 221 -1.60 17.09 -7.38
N PRO A 222 -0.68 17.83 -6.75
CA PRO A 222 -0.60 17.95 -5.30
C PRO A 222 -1.93 18.41 -4.64
N GLU A 223 -2.63 19.38 -5.21
CA GLU A 223 -3.85 19.90 -4.58
C GLU A 223 -5.00 18.86 -4.55
N VAL A 224 -5.04 17.90 -5.48
CA VAL A 224 -5.99 16.77 -5.43
C VAL A 224 -5.72 15.89 -4.21
N ALA A 225 -4.46 15.55 -3.95
CA ALA A 225 -4.09 14.79 -2.74
C ALA A 225 -4.43 15.56 -1.46
N ARG A 226 -4.20 16.88 -1.46
CA ARG A 226 -4.57 17.74 -0.33
C ARG A 226 -6.07 17.73 -0.05
N HIS A 227 -6.90 17.82 -1.08
CA HIS A 227 -8.37 17.79 -0.93
C HIS A 227 -8.83 16.43 -0.41
N ALA A 228 -8.30 15.33 -0.97
CA ALA A 228 -8.59 13.98 -0.53
C ALA A 228 -8.25 13.77 0.96
N LEU A 229 -7.07 14.21 1.40
CA LEU A 229 -6.62 14.11 2.80
C LEU A 229 -7.53 14.91 3.76
N LYS A 230 -8.00 16.09 3.36
CA LYS A 230 -8.96 16.89 4.17
C LYS A 230 -10.30 16.17 4.33
N ALA A 231 -10.72 15.43 3.32
CA ALA A 231 -11.99 14.69 3.33
C ALA A 231 -11.90 13.29 3.96
N TYR A 232 -10.68 12.76 4.17
CA TYR A 232 -10.46 11.37 4.56
C TYR A 232 -11.09 11.00 5.92
N SER A 233 -10.99 11.85 6.93
CA SER A 233 -11.55 11.55 8.27
C SER A 233 -13.06 11.28 8.23
N LYS A 234 -13.81 12.09 7.48
CA LYS A 234 -15.25 11.89 7.27
C LYS A 234 -15.55 10.58 6.54
N ALA A 235 -14.70 10.19 5.60
CA ALA A 235 -14.85 8.94 4.85
C ALA A 235 -14.58 7.72 5.72
N VAL A 236 -13.55 7.77 6.58
CA VAL A 236 -13.27 6.72 7.58
C VAL A 236 -14.43 6.58 8.56
N GLU A 237 -14.97 7.69 9.08
CA GLU A 237 -16.13 7.65 9.98
C GLU A 237 -17.39 7.07 9.30
N ALA A 238 -17.60 7.36 8.02
CA ALA A 238 -18.70 6.78 7.25
C ALA A 238 -18.50 5.27 7.04
N ALA A 239 -17.30 4.84 6.66
CA ALA A 239 -16.96 3.42 6.49
C ALA A 239 -17.10 2.65 7.82
N ALA A 240 -16.62 3.21 8.93
CA ALA A 240 -16.70 2.61 10.26
C ALA A 240 -18.14 2.27 10.70
N LYS A 241 -19.14 3.02 10.23
CA LYS A 241 -20.56 2.78 10.55
C LYS A 241 -21.17 1.61 9.79
N VAL A 242 -20.58 1.22 8.67
CA VAL A 242 -21.12 0.21 7.74
C VAL A 242 -20.34 -1.12 7.85
N GLN A 243 -19.13 -1.08 8.40
CA GLN A 243 -18.17 -2.19 8.34
C GLN A 243 -18.47 -3.32 9.33
N SER A 244 -18.34 -4.56 8.83
CA SER A 244 -18.53 -5.80 9.61
C SER A 244 -17.35 -6.76 9.48
N GLY A 245 -16.18 -6.40 10.02
CA GLY A 245 -15.05 -7.32 10.18
C GLY A 245 -14.16 -7.55 8.95
N ARG A 246 -14.31 -6.80 7.86
CA ARG A 246 -13.55 -6.96 6.60
C ARG A 246 -12.80 -5.70 6.23
N LYS A 247 -11.74 -5.78 5.41
CA LYS A 247 -11.08 -4.59 4.83
C LYS A 247 -12.04 -3.85 3.90
N THR A 248 -12.11 -2.53 4.02
CA THR A 248 -12.91 -1.65 3.15
C THR A 248 -11.97 -0.77 2.35
N VAL A 249 -12.06 -0.83 1.02
CA VAL A 249 -11.29 0.04 0.14
C VAL A 249 -12.17 1.20 -0.29
N ILE A 250 -11.69 2.44 -0.12
CA ILE A 250 -12.31 3.65 -0.65
C ILE A 250 -11.33 4.34 -1.60
N VAL A 251 -11.84 4.88 -2.70
CA VAL A 251 -11.04 5.53 -3.73
C VAL A 251 -11.48 6.98 -3.85
N TRP A 252 -10.50 7.88 -3.89
CA TRP A 252 -10.76 9.28 -4.17
C TRP A 252 -11.05 9.47 -5.66
N ARG A 253 -12.23 9.98 -6.00
CA ARG A 253 -12.62 10.32 -7.36
C ARG A 253 -12.58 11.84 -7.50
N HIS A 254 -11.69 12.33 -8.35
CA HIS A 254 -11.65 13.75 -8.65
C HIS A 254 -12.80 14.12 -9.60
N GLY A 255 -13.71 14.98 -9.13
CA GLY A 255 -14.79 15.58 -9.92
C GLY A 255 -14.61 17.10 -10.03
N ASP A 256 -15.50 17.77 -10.75
CA ASP A 256 -15.33 19.15 -11.22
C ASP A 256 -15.18 20.22 -10.11
N GLU A 257 -15.69 20.01 -8.89
CA GLU A 257 -15.65 21.06 -7.84
C GLU A 257 -14.98 20.67 -6.51
N ASP A 258 -15.03 19.41 -6.02
CA ASP A 258 -14.37 19.06 -4.74
C ASP A 258 -13.89 17.59 -4.59
N GLY A 259 -14.20 16.70 -5.55
CA GLY A 259 -13.94 15.26 -5.44
C GLY A 259 -14.63 14.57 -4.26
N ASP A 260 -14.70 13.24 -4.29
CA ASP A 260 -15.33 12.45 -3.24
C ASP A 260 -14.66 11.10 -2.98
N TRP A 261 -14.82 10.60 -1.75
CA TRP A 261 -14.43 9.24 -1.39
C TRP A 261 -15.58 8.30 -1.67
N ALA A 262 -15.38 7.36 -2.59
CA ALA A 262 -16.36 6.33 -2.92
C ALA A 262 -15.84 4.94 -2.51
N PRO A 263 -16.69 4.04 -1.98
CA PRO A 263 -16.34 2.63 -1.84
C PRO A 263 -15.90 2.04 -3.17
N LEU A 264 -14.90 1.17 -3.14
CA LEU A 264 -14.58 0.34 -4.29
C LEU A 264 -15.71 -0.68 -4.49
N GLU A 265 -16.39 -0.59 -5.64
CA GLU A 265 -17.37 -1.59 -6.05
C GLU A 265 -16.64 -2.85 -6.48
N ILE A 266 -16.67 -3.88 -5.63
CA ILE A 266 -16.20 -5.22 -5.99
C ILE A 266 -17.41 -5.96 -6.55
N PRO A 267 -17.34 -6.53 -7.77
CA PRO A 267 -18.44 -7.31 -8.33
C PRO A 267 -18.88 -8.42 -7.37
N GLU A 268 -20.16 -8.44 -7.00
CA GLU A 268 -20.73 -9.54 -6.22
C GLU A 268 -20.72 -10.86 -7.03
N ASP A 269 -20.65 -12.00 -6.31
CA ASP A 269 -20.56 -13.36 -6.87
C ASP A 269 -21.76 -13.75 -7.77
#